data_AF-A0A328TTA4-F1
#
_entry.id   AF-A0A328TTA4-F1
#
_cell.length_a   1.000
_cell.length_b   1.000
_cell.length_c   1.000
_cell.angle_alpha   90.00
_cell.angle_beta   90.00
_cell.angle_gamma   90.00
#
_symmetry.space_group_name_H-M   'P 1'
#
loop_
_entity.id
_entity.type
_entity.pdbx_description
1 polymer ?
#
loop_
_entity_poly.entity_id
_entity_poly.type
_entity_poly.pdbx_seq_one_letter_code
_entity_poly.pdbx_strand_id
1 'polypeptide(L)'
;MLKKMMLIAAMAASLTGCLSQSHDRTDNVNRQPNPVSSKGTIDTVKPIRLNAVSTAIRLFVNGYQATSAPKIISGVTYVPVRSAGELLHKIVSWDAATKTVFINDQNQNQAKPASNALKLIVNGKQANVAPKILSGVTYVPVRAAGELLKKYVTWDATIRAVYINNQMHNKVIYFPAVRYPQTAAHMKSAMKRGESPICTIDRGGADENREQSLSGIPTKEGYDRDEFPMAMCAEGGTGADVAYVKSSDNRGAGSWVGNKMESFPDGTRVLIVIDTNSGAVSAPKPTPQPSNVYYKNCTAVKAAGKAPLYKGQPGYSTSLDRDHDGVACE
;
A
#
# COMPACT_ATOMS: atom_id res chain seq x y z
N MET A 1 19.50 39.36 28.96
CA MET A 1 18.50 40.23 28.29
C MET A 1 17.27 39.39 27.95
N LEU A 2 16.10 39.90 28.35
CA LEU A 2 14.69 39.55 28.04
C LEU A 2 14.39 38.21 27.32
N LYS A 3 13.70 37.22 27.92
CA LYS A 3 12.25 37.14 28.21
C LYS A 3 11.33 37.54 27.04
N LYS A 4 10.62 36.57 26.47
CA LYS A 4 9.22 36.76 26.01
C LYS A 4 8.43 35.45 26.10
N MET A 5 7.73 35.32 27.23
CA MET A 5 6.46 34.60 27.35
C MET A 5 5.40 35.41 26.59
N MET A 6 4.44 34.75 25.95
CA MET A 6 3.08 35.28 25.90
C MET A 6 2.06 34.15 25.82
N LEU A 7 1.33 34.07 26.92
CA LEU A 7 0.11 33.32 27.20
C LEU A 7 -1.06 34.19 26.70
N ILE A 8 -2.06 33.64 26.02
CA ILE A 8 -3.40 34.27 25.98
C ILE A 8 -4.44 33.21 26.31
N ALA A 9 -5.25 33.58 27.31
CA ALA A 9 -6.24 32.79 28.01
C ALA A 9 -7.61 32.84 27.32
N ALA A 10 -8.43 31.86 27.71
CA ALA A 10 -9.85 31.75 27.42
C ALA A 10 -10.68 32.89 28.02
N MET A 11 -11.80 33.22 27.36
CA MET A 11 -12.96 33.86 27.99
C MET A 11 -14.24 33.15 27.56
N ALA A 12 -15.09 32.89 28.55
CA ALA A 12 -16.43 32.34 28.44
C ALA A 12 -17.43 33.34 29.07
N ALA A 13 -18.72 33.09 28.77
CA ALA A 13 -19.95 33.67 29.31
C ALA A 13 -20.52 34.90 28.56
N SER A 14 -21.73 34.73 28.00
CA SER A 14 -22.98 35.15 28.66
C SER A 14 -24.21 34.84 27.81
N LEU A 15 -25.18 34.13 28.41
CA LEU A 15 -26.56 33.97 27.95
C LEU A 15 -27.38 35.23 28.26
N THR A 16 -28.17 35.72 27.31
CA THR A 16 -29.45 36.40 27.61
C THR A 16 -30.39 36.28 26.41
N GLY A 17 -31.62 35.84 26.65
CA GLY A 17 -32.65 35.64 25.63
C GLY A 17 -33.46 36.88 25.29
N CYS A 18 -34.33 36.75 24.30
CA CYS A 18 -35.51 37.61 24.15
C CYS A 18 -36.66 36.78 23.55
N LEU A 19 -37.78 36.76 24.28
CA LEU A 19 -39.08 36.25 23.86
C LEU A 19 -39.75 37.27 22.93
N SER A 20 -40.55 36.77 21.98
CA SER A 20 -41.74 37.47 21.51
C SER A 20 -42.79 36.46 21.07
N GLN A 21 -43.89 36.40 21.84
CA GLN A 21 -45.17 35.77 21.51
C GLN A 21 -45.95 36.67 20.54
N SER A 22 -46.84 36.07 19.71
CA SER A 22 -48.28 36.40 19.74
C SER A 22 -49.11 35.71 18.63
N HIS A 23 -50.14 34.99 19.09
CA HIS A 23 -51.50 34.82 18.54
C HIS A 23 -51.68 34.10 17.19
N ASP A 24 -52.17 32.85 17.16
CA ASP A 24 -53.54 32.35 17.42
C ASP A 24 -54.47 32.47 16.21
N ARG A 25 -54.87 31.31 15.66
CA ARG A 25 -56.17 31.05 15.04
C ARG A 25 -56.32 29.56 14.77
N THR A 26 -57.10 28.92 15.63
CA THR A 26 -57.77 27.64 15.37
C THR A 26 -58.79 27.81 14.26
N ASP A 27 -58.89 26.85 13.35
CA ASP A 27 -60.19 26.40 12.87
C ASP A 27 -60.18 24.92 12.50
N ASN A 28 -61.18 24.26 13.06
CA ASN A 28 -61.41 22.84 13.15
C ASN A 28 -62.37 22.45 12.01
N VAL A 29 -61.95 21.57 11.09
CA VAL A 29 -62.90 20.85 10.23
C VAL A 29 -62.61 19.36 10.30
N ASN A 30 -63.47 18.74 11.11
CA ASN A 30 -63.72 17.33 11.24
C ASN A 30 -64.26 16.73 9.91
N ARG A 31 -63.54 15.76 9.33
CA ARG A 31 -64.14 14.70 8.49
C ARG A 31 -63.50 13.36 8.85
N GLN A 32 -64.35 12.46 9.34
CA GLN A 32 -63.97 11.09 9.63
C GLN A 32 -63.59 10.31 8.35
N PRO A 33 -62.73 9.28 8.48
CA PRO A 33 -62.20 8.50 7.37
C PRO A 33 -63.09 7.29 7.07
N ASN A 34 -63.04 6.79 5.83
CA ASN A 34 -63.40 5.41 5.52
C ASN A 34 -62.35 4.76 4.62
N PRO A 35 -62.21 3.43 4.69
CA PRO A 35 -60.92 2.76 4.71
C PRO A 35 -60.54 2.19 3.35
N VAL A 36 -59.25 2.23 3.01
CA VAL A 36 -58.71 1.36 1.97
C VAL A 36 -57.58 0.53 2.57
N SER A 37 -57.90 -0.74 2.71
CA SER A 37 -57.00 -1.85 2.93
C SER A 37 -55.96 -1.92 1.82
N SER A 38 -54.68 -1.87 2.18
CA SER A 38 -53.66 -2.67 1.50
C SER A 38 -52.62 -3.13 2.50
N LYS A 39 -52.66 -4.42 2.82
CA LYS A 39 -51.62 -5.17 3.51
C LYS A 39 -50.29 -4.98 2.77
N GLY A 40 -49.33 -4.32 3.42
CA GLY A 40 -47.92 -4.35 3.08
C GLY A 40 -47.15 -4.68 4.35
N THR A 41 -46.73 -5.93 4.49
CA THR A 41 -45.87 -6.40 5.58
C THR A 41 -44.62 -5.51 5.61
N ILE A 42 -44.41 -4.78 6.71
CA ILE A 42 -43.13 -4.11 6.97
C ILE A 42 -42.14 -5.24 7.27
N ASP A 43 -41.45 -5.70 6.24
CA ASP A 43 -40.27 -6.53 6.40
C ASP A 43 -39.29 -5.74 7.26
N THR A 44 -39.09 -6.22 8.47
CA THR A 44 -38.05 -5.76 9.38
C THR A 44 -36.73 -5.78 8.63
N VAL A 45 -36.19 -4.60 8.31
CA VAL A 45 -34.85 -4.48 7.73
C VAL A 45 -33.88 -5.09 8.74
N LYS A 46 -33.43 -6.31 8.42
CA LYS A 46 -32.36 -7.00 9.14
C LYS A 46 -31.16 -6.06 9.13
N PRO A 47 -30.58 -5.67 10.28
CA PRO A 47 -29.46 -4.75 10.28
C PRO A 47 -28.32 -5.36 9.46
N ILE A 48 -27.89 -4.65 8.42
CA ILE A 48 -26.69 -4.97 7.67
C ILE A 48 -25.57 -5.04 8.70
N ARG A 49 -25.04 -6.24 8.95
CA ARG A 49 -23.85 -6.37 9.78
C ARG A 49 -22.73 -5.67 9.02
N LEU A 50 -22.31 -4.49 9.50
CA LEU A 50 -20.99 -3.99 9.15
C LEU A 50 -20.01 -5.10 9.53
N ASN A 51 -19.30 -5.64 8.53
CA ASN A 51 -18.20 -6.55 8.78
C ASN A 51 -17.26 -5.85 9.78
N ALA A 52 -17.05 -6.48 10.94
CA ALA A 52 -16.14 -5.95 11.95
C ALA A 52 -14.79 -5.68 11.28
N VAL A 53 -14.31 -4.43 11.36
CA VAL A 53 -12.97 -4.08 10.86
C VAL A 53 -11.99 -4.99 11.56
N SER A 54 -11.26 -5.80 10.77
CA SER A 54 -10.32 -6.77 11.31
C SER A 54 -9.34 -6.08 12.26
N THR A 55 -9.33 -6.52 13.52
CA THR A 55 -8.39 -6.02 14.54
C THR A 55 -6.99 -6.60 14.36
N ALA A 56 -6.84 -7.57 13.44
CA ALA A 56 -5.59 -8.25 13.16
C ALA A 56 -4.55 -7.27 12.63
N ILE A 57 -3.34 -7.39 13.17
CA ILE A 57 -2.18 -6.66 12.69
C ILE A 57 -1.63 -7.40 11.46
N ARG A 58 -1.27 -6.68 10.42
CA ARG A 58 -0.61 -7.25 9.24
C ARG A 58 0.90 -7.13 9.37
N LEU A 59 1.61 -8.13 8.84
CA LEU A 59 3.06 -8.12 8.74
C LEU A 59 3.45 -8.22 7.27
N PHE A 60 4.25 -7.27 6.82
CA PHE A 60 4.84 -7.27 5.50
C PHE A 60 6.36 -7.33 5.64
N VAL A 61 6.99 -8.22 4.87
CA VAL A 61 8.43 -8.41 4.87
C VAL A 61 8.91 -8.37 3.43
N ASN A 62 9.74 -7.39 3.10
CA ASN A 62 10.22 -7.15 1.73
C ASN A 62 9.08 -7.21 0.69
N GLY A 63 7.97 -6.51 0.93
CA GLY A 63 6.81 -6.45 0.02
C GLY A 63 5.87 -7.67 0.05
N TYR A 64 6.20 -8.75 0.75
CA TYR A 64 5.33 -9.91 0.92
C TYR A 64 4.54 -9.87 2.22
N GLN A 65 3.28 -10.28 2.18
CA GLN A 65 2.47 -10.45 3.39
C GLN A 65 2.80 -11.78 4.09
N ALA A 66 3.09 -11.72 5.39
CA ALA A 66 3.24 -12.91 6.21
C ALA A 66 1.87 -13.54 6.53
N THR A 67 1.86 -14.87 6.67
CA THR A 67 0.65 -15.66 6.96
C THR A 67 0.21 -15.57 8.42
N SER A 68 1.13 -15.23 9.33
CA SER A 68 0.87 -15.12 10.77
C SER A 68 0.93 -13.67 11.24
N ALA A 69 -0.08 -13.25 12.01
CA ALA A 69 -0.23 -11.88 12.47
C ALA A 69 0.71 -11.52 13.64
N PRO A 70 1.25 -10.30 13.69
CA PRO A 70 1.90 -9.75 14.88
C PRO A 70 0.93 -9.53 16.04
N LYS A 71 1.49 -9.31 17.24
CA LYS A 71 0.76 -8.96 18.46
C LYS A 71 1.39 -7.74 19.11
N ILE A 72 0.58 -6.88 19.71
CA ILE A 72 1.07 -5.80 20.59
C ILE A 72 0.85 -6.25 22.02
N ILE A 73 1.91 -6.26 22.82
CA ILE A 73 1.89 -6.69 24.22
C ILE A 73 2.63 -5.64 25.04
N SER A 74 1.91 -4.97 25.94
CA SER A 74 2.45 -3.89 26.77
C SER A 74 3.17 -2.80 25.95
N GLY A 75 2.59 -2.40 24.82
CA GLY A 75 3.15 -1.39 23.93
C GLY A 75 4.27 -1.86 23.00
N VAL A 76 4.74 -3.11 23.11
CA VAL A 76 5.77 -3.68 22.25
C VAL A 76 5.14 -4.53 21.15
N THR A 77 5.55 -4.29 19.89
CA THR A 77 5.13 -5.10 18.75
C THR A 77 6.00 -6.35 18.63
N TYR A 78 5.33 -7.50 18.65
CA TYR A 78 5.89 -8.83 18.62
C TYR A 78 5.51 -9.53 17.32
N VAL A 79 6.48 -10.05 16.57
CA VAL A 79 6.26 -10.74 15.30
C VAL A 79 6.55 -12.25 15.41
N PRO A 80 5.78 -13.13 14.74
CA PRO A 80 6.05 -14.56 14.72
C PRO A 80 7.39 -14.82 14.02
N VAL A 81 8.38 -15.32 14.76
CA VAL A 81 9.78 -15.32 14.32
C VAL A 81 10.02 -16.19 13.08
N ARG A 82 9.34 -17.32 12.97
CA ARG A 82 9.50 -18.23 11.82
C ARG A 82 8.97 -17.60 10.54
N SER A 83 7.75 -17.06 10.57
CA SER A 83 7.14 -16.39 9.41
C SER A 83 7.93 -15.18 8.95
N ALA A 84 8.45 -14.36 9.88
CA ALA A 84 9.30 -13.23 9.54
C ALA A 84 10.68 -13.68 9.02
N GLY A 85 11.28 -14.68 9.67
CA GLY A 85 12.60 -15.22 9.31
C GLY A 85 12.62 -15.83 7.92
N GLU A 86 11.60 -16.60 7.55
CA GLU A 86 11.46 -17.23 6.22
C GLU A 86 11.43 -16.17 5.10
N LEU A 87 10.61 -15.13 5.24
CA LEU A 87 10.51 -14.03 4.27
C LEU A 87 11.76 -13.13 4.22
N LEU A 88 12.58 -13.14 5.28
CA LEU A 88 13.88 -12.47 5.29
C LEU A 88 15.03 -13.38 4.84
N HIS A 89 14.74 -14.65 4.49
CA HIS A 89 15.72 -15.70 4.23
C HIS A 89 16.76 -15.83 5.35
N LYS A 90 16.29 -15.78 6.60
CA LYS A 90 17.11 -15.92 7.81
C LYS A 90 16.91 -17.28 8.41
N ILE A 91 18.00 -17.84 8.92
CA ILE A 91 17.96 -19.11 9.62
C ILE A 91 17.52 -18.84 11.06
N VAL A 92 16.44 -19.50 11.48
CA VAL A 92 15.92 -19.39 12.84
C VAL A 92 16.05 -20.75 13.53
N SER A 93 16.70 -20.79 14.69
CA SER A 93 16.82 -22.00 15.50
C SER A 93 16.38 -21.77 16.95
N TRP A 94 16.08 -22.87 17.65
CA TRP A 94 15.60 -22.88 19.03
C TRP A 94 16.47 -23.85 19.85
N ASP A 95 17.00 -23.38 20.96
CA ASP A 95 17.64 -24.21 21.98
C ASP A 95 16.72 -24.33 23.20
N ALA A 96 16.24 -25.54 23.46
CA ALA A 96 15.35 -25.84 24.57
C ALA A 96 16.05 -25.79 25.93
N ALA A 97 17.33 -26.15 26.01
CA ALA A 97 18.07 -26.21 27.27
C ALA A 97 18.27 -24.82 27.85
N THR A 98 18.61 -23.85 26.99
CA THR A 98 18.82 -22.45 27.39
C THR A 98 17.60 -21.55 27.16
N LYS A 99 16.51 -22.10 26.58
CA LYS A 99 15.32 -21.35 26.13
C LYS A 99 15.70 -20.15 25.25
N THR A 100 16.51 -20.39 24.24
CA THR A 100 17.06 -19.34 23.38
C THR A 100 16.57 -19.47 21.95
N VAL A 101 16.10 -18.36 21.40
CA VAL A 101 15.79 -18.19 19.98
C VAL A 101 17.00 -17.57 19.31
N PHE A 102 17.50 -18.19 18.24
CA PHE A 102 18.61 -17.68 17.46
C PHE A 102 18.15 -17.25 16.06
N ILE A 103 18.71 -16.16 15.55
CA ILE A 103 18.55 -15.70 14.16
C ILE A 103 19.93 -15.49 13.54
N ASN A 104 20.19 -16.19 12.42
CA ASN A 104 21.48 -16.28 11.70
C ASN A 104 22.68 -16.68 12.56
N ASP A 105 22.40 -17.31 13.70
CA ASP A 105 23.43 -17.91 14.51
C ASP A 105 23.32 -19.43 14.33
N GLN A 106 24.25 -19.97 13.56
CA GLN A 106 24.41 -21.42 13.36
C GLN A 106 25.18 -22.03 14.54
N ASN A 107 25.77 -21.22 15.41
CA ASN A 107 26.78 -21.69 16.36
C ASN A 107 26.15 -22.03 17.71
N GLN A 108 25.47 -23.18 17.74
CA GLN A 108 24.98 -23.83 18.97
C GLN A 108 26.13 -24.21 19.94
N ASN A 109 27.40 -24.03 19.54
CA ASN A 109 28.60 -24.24 20.35
C ASN A 109 29.09 -22.98 21.10
N GLN A 110 28.39 -21.84 21.01
CA GLN A 110 28.67 -20.72 21.91
C GLN A 110 28.41 -21.13 23.37
N ALA A 111 29.18 -20.54 24.29
CA ALA A 111 29.04 -20.77 25.73
C ALA A 111 27.57 -20.59 26.14
N LYS A 112 26.94 -21.72 26.51
CA LYS A 112 25.51 -21.79 26.81
C LYS A 112 25.23 -20.93 28.03
N PRO A 113 24.41 -19.87 27.91
CA PRO A 113 24.12 -19.02 29.05
C PRO A 113 23.45 -19.82 30.16
N ALA A 114 23.92 -19.70 31.40
CA ALA A 114 23.43 -20.48 32.56
C ALA A 114 21.99 -20.17 33.02
N SER A 115 21.21 -19.40 32.24
CA SER A 115 19.90 -18.87 32.68
C SER A 115 18.75 -19.53 31.93
N ASN A 116 17.72 -19.91 32.69
CA ASN A 116 16.45 -20.46 32.19
C ASN A 116 15.44 -19.39 31.72
N ALA A 117 15.87 -18.13 31.60
CA ALA A 117 15.04 -17.05 31.06
C ALA A 117 15.02 -17.10 29.53
N LEU A 118 13.87 -16.80 28.93
CA LEU A 118 13.69 -16.83 27.49
C LEU A 118 14.52 -15.72 26.82
N LYS A 119 15.34 -16.06 25.81
CA LYS A 119 16.28 -15.13 25.16
C LYS A 119 16.11 -15.08 23.65
N LEU A 120 16.53 -13.96 23.08
CA LEU A 120 16.68 -13.77 21.64
C LEU A 120 18.14 -13.37 21.37
N ILE A 121 18.83 -14.17 20.55
CA ILE A 121 20.17 -13.90 20.05
C ILE A 121 20.09 -13.73 18.53
N VAL A 122 20.63 -12.62 18.04
CA VAL A 122 20.65 -12.27 16.62
C VAL A 122 22.07 -11.91 16.25
N ASN A 123 22.65 -12.62 15.29
CA ASN A 123 24.05 -12.43 14.88
C ASN A 123 25.02 -12.39 16.09
N GLY A 124 24.89 -13.34 17.03
CA GLY A 124 25.70 -13.43 18.25
C GLY A 124 25.41 -12.38 19.33
N LYS A 125 24.46 -11.45 19.12
CA LYS A 125 24.11 -10.40 20.10
C LYS A 125 22.75 -10.68 20.74
N GLN A 126 22.66 -10.56 22.06
CA GLN A 126 21.40 -10.69 22.78
C GLN A 126 20.55 -9.42 22.62
N ALA A 127 19.26 -9.59 22.31
CA ALA A 127 18.30 -8.49 22.32
C ALA A 127 18.02 -7.99 23.75
N ASN A 128 17.78 -6.69 23.88
CA ASN A 128 17.43 -6.04 25.14
C ASN A 128 16.01 -6.37 25.64
N VAL A 129 15.12 -6.79 24.75
CA VAL A 129 13.76 -7.22 25.08
C VAL A 129 13.63 -8.71 24.82
N ALA A 130 13.12 -9.45 25.81
CA ALA A 130 12.91 -10.88 25.69
C ALA A 130 11.78 -11.22 24.69
N PRO A 131 11.90 -12.34 23.95
CA PRO A 131 10.80 -12.86 23.15
C PRO A 131 9.67 -13.39 24.04
N LYS A 132 8.58 -13.87 23.43
CA LYS A 132 7.43 -14.46 24.12
C LYS A 132 6.97 -15.71 23.38
N ILE A 133 6.54 -16.73 24.12
CA ILE A 133 5.89 -17.91 23.53
C ILE A 133 4.40 -17.81 23.82
N LEU A 134 3.57 -17.85 22.78
CA LEU A 134 2.12 -17.73 22.88
C LEU A 134 1.50 -18.85 22.06
N SER A 135 0.77 -19.75 22.71
CA SER A 135 0.13 -20.90 22.07
C SER A 135 1.10 -21.70 21.18
N GLY A 136 2.31 -21.95 21.68
CA GLY A 136 3.36 -22.69 20.97
C GLY A 136 4.10 -21.91 19.87
N VAL A 137 3.73 -20.65 19.61
CA VAL A 137 4.41 -19.79 18.63
C VAL A 137 5.36 -18.83 19.33
N THR A 138 6.61 -18.81 18.90
CA THR A 138 7.61 -17.85 19.37
C THR A 138 7.46 -16.51 18.66
N TYR A 139 7.27 -15.46 19.44
CA TYR A 139 7.23 -14.08 18.99
C TYR A 139 8.45 -13.31 19.47
N VAL A 140 9.04 -12.52 18.59
CA VAL A 140 10.20 -11.68 18.88
C VAL A 140 9.83 -10.19 18.84
N PRO A 141 10.42 -9.34 19.70
CA PRO A 141 10.20 -7.90 19.66
C PRO A 141 10.80 -7.35 18.36
N VAL A 142 9.94 -6.87 17.46
CA VAL A 142 10.31 -6.60 16.05
C VAL A 142 11.39 -5.54 15.92
N ARG A 143 11.35 -4.49 16.76
CA ARG A 143 12.33 -3.41 16.72
C ARG A 143 13.73 -3.88 17.15
N ALA A 144 13.82 -4.59 18.28
CA ALA A 144 15.09 -5.10 18.78
C ALA A 144 15.71 -6.14 17.83
N ALA A 145 14.89 -7.04 17.25
CA ALA A 145 15.35 -7.97 16.23
C ALA A 145 15.80 -7.23 14.95
N GLY A 146 15.02 -6.25 14.50
CA GLY A 146 15.31 -5.44 13.31
C GLY A 146 16.63 -4.67 13.43
N GLU A 147 16.89 -4.03 14.56
CA GLU A 147 18.14 -3.31 14.84
C GLU A 147 19.36 -4.24 14.74
N LEU A 148 19.31 -5.41 15.39
CA LEU A 148 20.41 -6.39 15.34
C LEU A 148 20.60 -7.01 13.94
N LEU A 149 19.53 -7.10 13.15
CA LEU A 149 19.57 -7.53 11.74
C LEU A 149 19.91 -6.40 10.75
N LYS A 150 20.04 -5.15 11.23
CA LYS A 150 20.16 -3.95 10.39
C LYS A 150 19.03 -3.85 9.35
N LYS A 151 17.78 -4.05 9.79
CA LYS A 151 16.56 -3.93 8.97
C LYS A 151 15.77 -2.70 9.33
N TYR A 152 15.08 -2.15 8.35
CA TYR A 152 14.17 -1.04 8.54
C TYR A 152 12.81 -1.58 8.99
N VAL A 153 12.36 -1.13 10.15
CA VAL A 153 11.06 -1.50 10.73
C VAL A 153 10.17 -0.26 10.81
N THR A 154 9.03 -0.28 10.12
CA THR A 154 8.05 0.80 10.15
C THR A 154 6.67 0.29 10.59
N TRP A 155 5.85 1.20 11.11
CA TRP A 155 4.49 0.94 11.58
C TRP A 155 3.52 1.89 10.89
N ASP A 156 2.46 1.36 10.31
CA ASP A 156 1.32 2.13 9.83
C ASP A 156 0.14 1.90 10.76
N ALA A 157 -0.22 2.95 11.49
CA ALA A 157 -1.31 2.93 12.47
C ALA A 157 -2.70 2.88 11.81
N THR A 158 -2.85 3.51 10.64
CA THR A 158 -4.13 3.65 9.93
C THR A 158 -4.70 2.29 9.56
N ILE A 159 -3.81 1.41 9.12
CA ILE A 159 -4.16 0.09 8.57
C ILE A 159 -3.50 -1.07 9.34
N ARG A 160 -2.96 -0.76 10.52
CA ARG A 160 -2.35 -1.68 11.49
C ARG A 160 -1.35 -2.63 10.83
N ALA A 161 -0.32 -2.09 10.21
CA ALA A 161 0.67 -2.86 9.47
C ALA A 161 2.10 -2.62 9.98
N VAL A 162 2.85 -3.71 10.14
CA VAL A 162 4.29 -3.71 10.40
C VAL A 162 5.01 -4.02 9.11
N TYR A 163 6.03 -3.24 8.76
CA TYR A 163 6.91 -3.53 7.63
C TYR A 163 8.31 -3.82 8.11
N ILE A 164 8.95 -4.84 7.54
CA ILE A 164 10.36 -5.15 7.75
C ILE A 164 11.03 -5.22 6.38
N ASN A 165 12.00 -4.34 6.12
CA ASN A 165 12.64 -4.24 4.80
C ASN A 165 14.16 -4.15 4.87
N ASN A 166 14.82 -4.63 3.81
CA ASN A 166 16.26 -4.45 3.60
C ASN A 166 16.65 -2.98 3.36
N GLN A 167 15.71 -2.18 2.86
CA GLN A 167 15.89 -0.80 2.46
C GLN A 167 14.79 0.08 3.08
N MET A 168 15.08 1.36 3.27
CA MET A 168 14.09 2.33 3.76
C MET A 168 13.08 2.66 2.66
N HIS A 169 11.85 3.00 3.04
CA HIS A 169 10.83 3.52 2.13
C HIS A 169 10.11 4.70 2.79
N ASN A 170 9.53 5.58 1.98
CA ASN A 170 8.72 6.73 2.40
C ASN A 170 7.22 6.47 2.22
N LYS A 171 6.86 5.69 1.20
CA LYS A 171 5.48 5.39 0.83
C LYS A 171 5.30 3.89 0.62
N VAL A 172 4.06 3.44 0.67
CA VAL A 172 3.67 2.06 0.39
C VAL A 172 2.53 2.09 -0.62
N ILE A 173 2.60 1.24 -1.64
CA ILE A 173 1.47 0.94 -2.52
C ILE A 173 1.12 -0.55 -2.44
N TYR A 174 -0.16 -0.88 -2.57
CA TYR A 174 -0.66 -2.24 -2.54
C TYR A 174 -1.04 -2.68 -3.95
N PHE A 175 -0.12 -3.35 -4.63
CA PHE A 175 -0.34 -3.84 -5.97
C PHE A 175 -1.47 -4.88 -5.98
N PRO A 176 -2.54 -4.69 -6.79
CA PRO A 176 -3.75 -5.51 -6.72
C PRO A 176 -3.55 -6.81 -7.50
N ALA A 177 -2.93 -7.80 -6.86
CA ALA A 177 -2.51 -9.05 -7.50
C ALA A 177 -3.66 -9.89 -8.06
N VAL A 178 -4.88 -9.72 -7.54
CA VAL A 178 -6.07 -10.39 -8.09
C VAL A 178 -6.50 -9.80 -9.43
N ARG A 179 -6.29 -8.49 -9.62
CA ARG A 179 -6.68 -7.79 -10.85
C ARG A 179 -5.65 -7.97 -11.97
N TYR A 180 -4.37 -8.05 -11.61
CA TYR A 180 -3.24 -8.21 -12.54
C TYR A 180 -2.38 -9.43 -12.14
N PRO A 181 -2.94 -10.65 -12.27
CA PRO A 181 -2.31 -11.86 -11.75
C PRO A 181 -0.99 -12.21 -12.43
N GLN A 182 -0.82 -11.89 -13.72
CA GLN A 182 0.42 -12.24 -14.43
C GLN A 182 1.55 -11.27 -14.10
N THR A 183 1.31 -9.96 -14.09
CA THR A 183 2.29 -8.98 -13.60
C THR A 183 2.65 -9.27 -12.13
N ALA A 184 1.66 -9.57 -11.27
CA ALA A 184 1.95 -9.96 -9.90
C ALA A 184 2.82 -11.23 -9.79
N ALA A 185 2.60 -12.21 -10.66
CA ALA A 185 3.41 -13.43 -10.69
C ALA A 185 4.87 -13.12 -11.08
N HIS A 186 5.07 -12.25 -12.06
CA HIS A 186 6.40 -11.77 -12.45
C HIS A 186 7.09 -11.05 -11.29
N MET A 187 6.45 -10.03 -10.69
CA MET A 187 6.99 -9.29 -9.55
C MET A 187 7.38 -10.23 -8.39
N LYS A 188 6.50 -11.18 -8.03
CA LYS A 188 6.79 -12.17 -6.97
C LYS A 188 7.99 -13.06 -7.34
N SER A 189 8.15 -13.41 -8.60
CA SER A 189 9.24 -14.27 -9.09
C SER A 189 10.57 -13.52 -9.04
N ALA A 190 10.58 -12.27 -9.52
CA ALA A 190 11.73 -11.36 -9.51
C ALA A 190 12.18 -11.04 -8.07
N MET A 191 11.26 -10.64 -7.20
CA MET A 191 11.54 -10.37 -5.78
C MET A 191 12.10 -11.59 -5.05
N LYS A 192 11.64 -12.81 -5.40
CA LYS A 192 12.18 -14.07 -4.85
C LYS A 192 13.63 -14.32 -5.30
N ARG A 193 14.03 -13.81 -6.47
CA ARG A 193 15.41 -13.84 -6.97
C ARG A 193 16.30 -12.73 -6.38
N GLY A 194 15.73 -11.87 -5.54
CA GLY A 194 16.47 -10.82 -4.85
C GLY A 194 16.17 -9.41 -5.33
N GLU A 195 15.29 -9.25 -6.33
CA GLU A 195 14.93 -7.92 -6.81
C GLU A 195 14.26 -7.08 -5.72
N SER A 196 14.58 -5.79 -5.74
CA SER A 196 14.08 -4.86 -4.74
C SER A 196 12.56 -4.66 -4.89
N PRO A 197 11.76 -4.81 -3.82
CA PRO A 197 10.37 -4.39 -3.82
C PRO A 197 10.21 -2.87 -3.64
N ILE A 198 11.31 -2.13 -3.47
CA ILE A 198 11.30 -0.68 -3.32
C ILE A 198 11.69 -0.07 -4.67
N CYS A 199 10.82 0.82 -5.14
CA CYS A 199 11.05 1.68 -6.29
C CYS A 199 11.40 3.07 -5.77
N THR A 200 12.64 3.50 -5.98
CA THR A 200 13.04 4.91 -5.85
C THR A 200 12.69 5.59 -7.16
N ILE A 201 11.64 6.41 -7.16
CA ILE A 201 11.11 6.97 -8.42
C ILE A 201 12.18 7.82 -9.11
N ASP A 202 12.50 7.47 -10.34
CA ASP A 202 13.39 8.20 -11.24
C ASP A 202 12.78 8.18 -12.64
N ARG A 203 12.00 9.21 -12.95
CA ARG A 203 11.29 9.27 -14.23
C ARG A 203 12.24 9.68 -15.37
N GLY A 204 13.30 10.42 -15.05
CA GLY A 204 14.29 10.86 -16.03
C GLY A 204 15.10 9.70 -16.61
N GLY A 205 15.42 8.70 -15.81
CA GLY A 205 16.15 7.50 -16.24
C GLY A 205 15.31 6.43 -16.95
N ALA A 206 14.00 6.63 -17.12
CA ALA A 206 13.10 5.54 -17.52
C ALA A 206 13.35 4.98 -18.93
N ASP A 207 13.71 5.82 -19.89
CA ASP A 207 13.94 5.37 -21.27
C ASP A 207 15.27 4.59 -21.38
N GLU A 208 16.32 5.08 -20.73
CA GLU A 208 17.61 4.39 -20.65
C GLU A 208 17.48 3.04 -19.94
N ASN A 209 16.78 3.01 -18.79
CA ASN A 209 16.53 1.78 -18.07
C ASN A 209 15.80 0.74 -18.93
N ARG A 210 14.79 1.17 -19.70
CA ARG A 210 14.06 0.28 -20.60
C ARG A 210 14.93 -0.24 -21.75
N GLU A 211 15.80 0.59 -22.30
CA GLU A 211 16.74 0.16 -23.34
C GLU A 211 17.69 -0.92 -22.80
N GLN A 212 18.24 -0.69 -21.61
CA GLN A 212 19.17 -1.62 -20.96
C GLN A 212 18.50 -2.95 -20.60
N SER A 213 17.33 -2.92 -19.95
CA SER A 213 16.64 -4.13 -19.48
C SER A 213 16.13 -5.00 -20.63
N LEU A 214 15.64 -4.39 -21.71
CA LEU A 214 15.01 -5.08 -22.83
C LEU A 214 15.99 -5.46 -23.96
N SER A 215 17.26 -5.11 -23.83
CA SER A 215 18.30 -5.38 -24.83
C SER A 215 18.40 -6.89 -25.13
N GLY A 216 18.35 -7.23 -26.42
CA GLY A 216 18.41 -8.62 -26.89
C GLY A 216 17.16 -9.47 -26.66
N ILE A 217 16.10 -8.93 -26.05
CA ILE A 217 14.85 -9.64 -25.81
C ILE A 217 13.86 -9.30 -26.94
N PRO A 218 13.48 -10.23 -27.82
CA PRO A 218 12.58 -9.91 -28.93
C PRO A 218 11.18 -9.53 -28.45
N THR A 219 10.40 -8.82 -29.26
CA THR A 219 8.97 -8.64 -29.01
C THR A 219 8.22 -9.95 -29.26
N LYS A 220 7.08 -10.15 -28.56
CA LYS A 220 6.23 -11.32 -28.74
C LYS A 220 4.77 -10.88 -28.91
N GLU A 221 4.13 -11.31 -29.99
CA GLU A 221 2.75 -10.93 -30.27
C GLU A 221 1.80 -11.35 -29.13
N GLY A 222 0.93 -10.43 -28.70
CA GLY A 222 -0.01 -10.63 -27.59
C GLY A 222 0.58 -10.48 -26.19
N TYR A 223 1.89 -10.24 -26.08
CA TYR A 223 2.59 -10.05 -24.82
C TYR A 223 3.38 -8.74 -24.82
N ASP A 224 3.45 -8.11 -23.67
CA ASP A 224 4.42 -7.06 -23.40
C ASP A 224 5.58 -7.67 -22.59
N ARG A 225 6.77 -7.07 -22.72
CA ARG A 225 7.94 -7.41 -21.89
C ARG A 225 7.85 -6.59 -20.61
N ASP A 226 7.33 -7.21 -19.55
CA ASP A 226 7.24 -6.58 -18.23
C ASP A 226 8.61 -6.57 -17.57
N GLU A 227 8.92 -5.52 -16.80
CA GLU A 227 10.24 -5.24 -16.23
C GLU A 227 10.10 -5.09 -14.70
N PHE A 228 10.89 -5.86 -13.94
CA PHE A 228 10.97 -5.71 -12.49
C PHE A 228 12.42 -5.81 -11.99
N PRO A 229 12.99 -4.76 -11.37
CA PRO A 229 12.37 -3.48 -11.03
C PRO A 229 11.98 -2.65 -12.27
N MET A 230 10.96 -1.81 -12.12
CA MET A 230 10.37 -1.09 -13.26
C MET A 230 11.34 -0.02 -13.78
N ALA A 231 11.28 0.27 -15.08
CA ALA A 231 12.17 1.26 -15.70
C ALA A 231 12.10 2.66 -15.05
N MET A 232 10.95 3.08 -14.52
CA MET A 232 10.77 4.36 -13.82
C MET A 232 11.36 4.41 -12.40
N CYS A 233 12.09 3.37 -12.00
CA CYS A 233 12.74 3.25 -10.70
C CYS A 233 14.25 3.30 -10.91
N ALA A 234 14.99 3.91 -9.98
CA ALA A 234 16.46 3.89 -9.99
C ALA A 234 17.03 2.47 -9.84
N GLU A 235 16.24 1.53 -9.31
CA GLU A 235 16.57 0.10 -9.24
C GLU A 235 16.33 -0.66 -10.56
N GLY A 236 15.72 -0.02 -11.57
CA GLY A 236 15.49 -0.61 -12.89
C GLY A 236 16.75 -0.62 -13.76
N GLY A 237 16.58 -0.93 -15.05
CA GLY A 237 17.67 -0.93 -16.00
C GLY A 237 18.44 -2.25 -16.06
N THR A 238 19.75 -2.16 -16.19
CA THR A 238 20.63 -3.34 -16.31
C THR A 238 20.41 -4.33 -15.17
N GLY A 239 20.07 -5.57 -15.52
CA GLY A 239 19.85 -6.65 -14.57
C GLY A 239 18.41 -6.80 -14.07
N ALA A 240 17.49 -5.89 -14.45
CA ALA A 240 16.08 -6.08 -14.16
C ALA A 240 15.55 -7.39 -14.76
N ASP A 241 14.70 -8.08 -14.00
CA ASP A 241 14.03 -9.29 -14.44
C ASP A 241 12.99 -8.92 -15.51
N VAL A 242 13.00 -9.67 -16.62
CA VAL A 242 12.06 -9.45 -17.72
C VAL A 242 11.26 -10.71 -17.99
N ALA A 243 9.95 -10.56 -18.08
CA ALA A 243 9.03 -11.64 -18.43
C ALA A 243 7.99 -11.20 -19.46
N TYR A 244 7.58 -12.12 -20.32
CA TYR A 244 6.43 -11.89 -21.19
C TYR A 244 5.13 -12.01 -20.38
N VAL A 245 4.41 -10.90 -20.26
CA VAL A 245 3.10 -10.82 -19.62
C VAL A 245 2.05 -10.49 -20.67
N LYS A 246 0.85 -11.08 -20.61
CA LYS A 246 -0.23 -10.74 -21.55
C LYS A 246 -0.44 -9.22 -21.56
N SER A 247 -0.45 -8.61 -22.74
CA SER A 247 -0.48 -7.15 -22.89
C SER A 247 -1.66 -6.49 -22.15
N SER A 248 -2.82 -7.16 -22.06
CA SER A 248 -3.97 -6.62 -21.32
C SER A 248 -3.75 -6.56 -19.80
N ASP A 249 -3.10 -7.56 -19.22
CA ASP A 249 -2.70 -7.60 -17.80
C ASP A 249 -1.65 -6.52 -17.54
N ASN A 250 -0.59 -6.51 -18.36
CA ASN A 250 0.56 -5.63 -18.19
C ASN A 250 0.21 -4.14 -18.33
N ARG A 251 -0.53 -3.75 -19.37
CA ARG A 251 -0.93 -2.35 -19.59
C ARG A 251 -1.87 -1.86 -18.50
N GLY A 252 -2.78 -2.74 -18.05
CA GLY A 252 -3.66 -2.46 -16.93
C GLY A 252 -2.88 -2.23 -15.63
N ALA A 253 -1.87 -3.06 -15.36
CA ALA A 253 -0.97 -2.92 -14.23
C ALA A 253 -0.14 -1.64 -14.31
N GLY A 254 0.48 -1.36 -15.46
CA GLY A 254 1.27 -0.16 -15.70
C GLY A 254 0.47 1.12 -15.51
N SER A 255 -0.75 1.19 -16.05
CA SER A 255 -1.65 2.33 -15.83
C SER A 255 -2.01 2.49 -14.34
N TRP A 256 -2.28 1.39 -13.63
CA TRP A 256 -2.58 1.45 -12.19
C TRP A 256 -1.38 1.95 -11.39
N VAL A 257 -0.18 1.43 -11.65
CA VAL A 257 1.05 1.86 -10.95
C VAL A 257 1.35 3.33 -11.26
N GLY A 258 1.29 3.73 -12.53
CA GLY A 258 1.52 5.12 -12.95
C GLY A 258 0.58 6.10 -12.24
N ASN A 259 -0.73 5.81 -12.22
CA ASN A 259 -1.71 6.63 -11.50
C ASN A 259 -1.45 6.67 -9.98
N LYS A 260 -0.99 5.58 -9.37
CA LYS A 260 -0.66 5.56 -7.94
C LYS A 260 0.60 6.36 -7.61
N MET A 261 1.58 6.36 -8.53
CA MET A 261 2.85 7.04 -8.34
C MET A 261 2.84 8.50 -8.80
N GLU A 262 1.85 8.95 -9.58
CA GLU A 262 1.75 10.30 -10.14
C GLU A 262 1.97 11.41 -9.10
N SER A 263 1.33 11.31 -7.93
CA SER A 263 1.45 12.30 -6.85
C SER A 263 2.79 12.27 -6.08
N PHE A 264 3.65 11.28 -6.36
CA PHE A 264 4.92 11.13 -5.66
C PHE A 264 6.07 11.74 -6.48
N PRO A 265 6.85 12.68 -5.90
CA PRO A 265 7.98 13.28 -6.59
C PRO A 265 9.11 12.26 -6.81
N ASP A 266 9.97 12.54 -7.79
CA ASP A 266 11.20 11.78 -8.00
C ASP A 266 12.06 11.76 -6.71
N GLY A 267 12.77 10.66 -6.50
CA GLY A 267 13.48 10.34 -5.26
C GLY A 267 12.59 9.73 -4.16
N THR A 268 11.26 9.73 -4.32
CA THR A 268 10.38 9.03 -3.36
C THR A 268 10.63 7.53 -3.41
N ARG A 269 10.89 6.92 -2.25
CA ARG A 269 11.08 5.48 -2.11
C ARG A 269 9.75 4.81 -1.80
N VAL A 270 9.20 4.10 -2.77
CA VAL A 270 7.90 3.46 -2.68
C VAL A 270 8.09 1.96 -2.50
N LEU A 271 7.68 1.43 -1.34
CA LEU A 271 7.56 -0.01 -1.15
C LEU A 271 6.33 -0.53 -1.89
N ILE A 272 6.54 -1.49 -2.77
CA ILE A 272 5.48 -2.19 -3.48
C ILE A 272 5.14 -3.45 -2.71
N VAL A 273 3.94 -3.48 -2.15
CA VAL A 273 3.39 -4.64 -1.46
C VAL A 273 2.49 -5.40 -2.42
N ILE A 274 2.71 -6.70 -2.58
CA ILE A 274 1.86 -7.54 -3.40
C ILE A 274 0.62 -7.93 -2.59
N ASP A 275 -0.51 -7.27 -2.86
CA ASP A 275 -1.76 -7.51 -2.14
C ASP A 275 -2.62 -8.56 -2.84
N THR A 276 -2.66 -9.76 -2.26
CA THR A 276 -3.49 -10.88 -2.72
C THR A 276 -4.93 -10.84 -2.21
N ASN A 277 -5.27 -9.90 -1.33
CA ASN A 277 -6.60 -9.78 -0.71
C ASN A 277 -7.45 -8.66 -1.34
N SER A 278 -6.85 -7.82 -2.19
CA SER A 278 -7.51 -6.70 -2.89
C SER A 278 -8.60 -7.09 -3.91
N GLY A 279 -8.99 -8.38 -3.98
CA GLY A 279 -10.18 -8.82 -4.71
C GLY A 279 -11.52 -8.49 -4.03
N ALA A 280 -11.52 -8.06 -2.77
CA ALA A 280 -12.73 -7.87 -1.96
C ALA A 280 -12.96 -6.45 -1.40
N VAL A 281 -12.12 -5.47 -1.76
CA VAL A 281 -12.43 -4.06 -1.48
C VAL A 281 -12.82 -3.43 -2.80
N SER A 282 -14.12 -3.12 -2.94
CA SER A 282 -14.64 -2.34 -4.05
C SER A 282 -13.73 -1.13 -4.27
N ALA A 283 -13.10 -1.08 -5.44
CA ALA A 283 -12.55 0.16 -5.95
C ALA A 283 -13.63 1.25 -5.82
N PRO A 284 -13.28 2.50 -5.46
CA PRO A 284 -14.23 3.60 -5.62
C PRO A 284 -14.79 3.51 -7.03
N LYS A 285 -16.13 3.55 -7.13
CA LYS A 285 -16.89 3.43 -8.38
C LYS A 285 -16.14 4.18 -9.49
N PRO A 286 -15.80 3.55 -10.63
CA PRO A 286 -15.10 4.24 -11.69
C PRO A 286 -15.90 5.47 -12.07
N THR A 287 -15.32 6.65 -11.88
CA THR A 287 -15.67 7.80 -12.70
C THR A 287 -15.50 7.35 -14.14
N PRO A 288 -16.43 7.67 -15.06
CA PRO A 288 -16.28 7.33 -16.47
C PRO A 288 -14.91 7.80 -16.96
N GLN A 289 -13.98 6.87 -17.12
CA GLN A 289 -12.66 7.14 -17.64
C GLN A 289 -12.87 7.42 -19.13
N PRO A 290 -12.31 8.53 -19.66
CA PRO A 290 -12.52 8.85 -21.05
C PRO A 290 -11.97 7.73 -21.93
N SER A 291 -12.73 7.42 -22.98
CA SER A 291 -12.32 6.48 -24.03
C SER A 291 -10.94 6.85 -24.56
N ASN A 292 -10.14 5.84 -24.93
CA ASN A 292 -8.89 6.01 -25.68
C ASN A 292 -9.23 6.58 -27.07
N VAL A 293 -9.48 7.88 -27.15
CA VAL A 293 -9.65 8.60 -28.40
C VAL A 293 -8.26 8.80 -28.99
N TYR A 294 -8.06 8.37 -30.23
CA TYR A 294 -6.82 8.57 -30.98
C TYR A 294 -7.12 9.45 -32.20
N TYR A 295 -6.35 10.52 -32.37
CA TYR A 295 -6.42 11.37 -33.55
C TYR A 295 -5.16 11.20 -34.39
N LYS A 296 -5.34 10.96 -35.68
CA LYS A 296 -4.23 10.80 -36.62
C LYS A 296 -3.41 12.09 -36.79
N ASN A 297 -4.05 13.25 -36.70
CA ASN A 297 -3.45 14.58 -36.87
C ASN A 297 -4.41 15.68 -36.38
N CYS A 298 -3.93 16.93 -36.32
CA CYS A 298 -4.74 18.07 -35.88
C CYS A 298 -5.95 18.39 -36.77
N THR A 299 -5.95 17.99 -38.05
CA THR A 299 -7.13 18.10 -38.91
C THR A 299 -8.27 17.23 -38.39
N ALA A 300 -7.98 16.00 -37.96
CA ALA A 300 -8.98 15.12 -37.35
C ALA A 300 -9.51 15.67 -36.02
N VAL A 301 -8.65 16.33 -35.23
CA VAL A 301 -9.04 17.00 -33.97
C VAL A 301 -9.98 18.18 -34.23
N LYS A 302 -9.65 19.04 -35.20
CA LYS A 302 -10.47 20.20 -35.61
C LYS A 302 -11.81 19.76 -36.21
N ALA A 303 -11.80 18.74 -37.08
CA ALA A 303 -13.03 18.17 -37.65
C ALA A 303 -13.95 17.53 -36.59
N ALA A 304 -13.38 16.99 -35.51
CA ALA A 304 -14.14 16.48 -34.37
C ALA A 304 -14.61 17.58 -33.40
N GLY A 305 -14.26 18.85 -33.64
CA GLY A 305 -14.60 19.99 -32.77
C GLY A 305 -13.95 19.91 -31.39
N LYS A 306 -12.76 19.28 -31.28
CA LYS A 306 -12.04 19.07 -30.02
C LYS A 306 -10.75 19.87 -29.86
N ALA A 307 -10.42 20.72 -30.83
CA ALA A 307 -9.26 21.60 -30.74
C ALA A 307 -9.60 22.88 -29.93
N PRO A 308 -8.66 23.43 -29.14
CA PRO A 308 -7.36 22.85 -28.80
C PRO A 308 -7.48 21.70 -27.78
N LEU A 309 -6.55 20.74 -27.83
CA LEU A 309 -6.45 19.63 -26.88
C LEU A 309 -5.40 19.95 -25.82
N TYR A 310 -5.78 19.90 -24.54
CA TYR A 310 -4.86 20.18 -23.44
C TYR A 310 -4.21 18.90 -22.91
N LYS A 311 -2.97 18.98 -22.41
CA LYS A 311 -2.26 17.85 -21.80
C LYS A 311 -3.11 17.16 -20.73
N GLY A 312 -3.32 15.85 -20.89
CA GLY A 312 -4.18 15.03 -20.02
C GLY A 312 -5.62 14.87 -20.54
N GLN A 313 -6.03 15.59 -21.59
CA GLN A 313 -7.33 15.37 -22.23
C GLN A 313 -7.31 14.13 -23.15
N PRO A 314 -8.47 13.48 -23.36
CA PRO A 314 -8.57 12.33 -24.25
C PRO A 314 -8.23 12.72 -25.69
N GLY A 315 -7.31 11.99 -26.30
CA GLY A 315 -6.82 12.29 -27.64
C GLY A 315 -5.63 13.26 -27.70
N TYR A 316 -5.16 13.80 -26.58
CA TYR A 316 -3.89 14.52 -26.53
C TYR A 316 -2.71 13.54 -26.73
N SER A 317 -1.79 13.89 -27.63
CA SER A 317 -0.47 13.27 -27.72
C SER A 317 0.58 14.35 -28.02
N THR A 318 1.82 14.11 -27.59
CA THR A 318 2.96 15.00 -27.90
C THR A 318 3.21 15.12 -29.40
N SER A 319 2.81 14.13 -30.20
CA SER A 319 2.88 14.21 -31.67
C SER A 319 1.89 15.22 -32.28
N LEU A 320 0.90 15.68 -31.53
CA LEU A 320 -0.07 16.72 -31.92
C LEU A 320 0.26 18.10 -31.32
N ASP A 321 1.19 18.14 -30.37
CA ASP A 321 1.67 19.33 -29.65
C ASP A 321 3.04 19.72 -30.21
N ARG A 322 3.03 20.59 -31.23
CA ARG A 322 4.23 20.84 -32.05
C ARG A 322 5.33 21.53 -31.26
N ASP A 323 4.97 22.45 -30.38
CA ASP A 323 5.85 23.28 -29.56
C ASP A 323 5.99 22.80 -28.11
N HIS A 324 5.25 21.74 -27.73
CA HIS A 324 5.36 21.02 -26.46
C HIS A 324 5.01 21.89 -25.23
N ASP A 325 4.15 22.89 -25.42
CA ASP A 325 3.71 23.79 -24.37
C ASP A 325 2.55 23.22 -23.53
N GLY A 326 2.00 22.09 -23.95
CA GLY A 326 0.86 21.42 -23.31
C GLY A 326 -0.49 21.70 -23.98
N VAL A 327 -0.51 22.39 -25.12
CA VAL A 327 -1.70 22.76 -25.91
C VAL A 327 -1.55 22.25 -27.35
N ALA A 328 -2.07 21.05 -27.61
CA ALA A 328 -2.04 20.46 -28.94
C ALA A 328 -3.10 21.09 -29.88
N CYS A 329 -2.73 21.24 -31.15
CA CYS A 329 -3.62 21.65 -32.25
C CYS A 329 -4.30 23.02 -32.11
N GLU A 330 -3.60 23.99 -31.53
CA GLU A 330 -3.95 25.42 -31.63
C GLU A 330 -4.20 25.91 -33.08
#